data_AF-A0A140DDF6-F1
#
_entry.id   AF-A0A140DDF6-F1
#
_cell.length_a   1.000
_cell.length_b   1.000
_cell.length_c   1.000
_cell.angle_alpha   90.00
_cell.angle_beta   90.00
_cell.angle_gamma   90.00
#
_symmetry.space_group_name_H-M   'P 1'
#
loop_
_entity.id
_entity.type
_entity.pdbx_description
1 polymer ?
#
loop_
_entity_poly.entity_id
_entity_poly.type
_entity_poly.pdbx_seq_one_letter_code
_entity_poly.pdbx_strand_id
1 'polypeptide(L)'
;MISSWSTCHKILHILMFITSFEEQNITYRSCSNLRIHLSCILFAISVYLVLKKVMNNKVNPQGWLLVSVAIFLGAMYSQYAFYDLGRNISKSDAKKIQVAYQESLLSPAGYDFRDALSNLLDDKGIIVPAELSYIGTDIYSNSFTKEDWNKLAKIHKKTNKYM
;
A
#
# COMPACT_ATOMS: atom_id res chain seq x y z
N MET A 1 18.25 -25.60 35.92
CA MET A 1 17.37 -24.41 36.00
C MET A 1 17.75 -23.45 34.89
N ILE A 2 17.41 -23.81 33.65
CA ILE A 2 17.50 -22.86 32.53
C ILE A 2 16.30 -21.94 32.69
N SER A 3 16.67 -20.71 32.98
CA SER A 3 15.92 -19.75 33.75
C SER A 3 14.67 -19.28 33.02
N SER A 4 13.61 -19.09 33.80
CA SER A 4 12.43 -18.25 33.53
C SER A 4 12.73 -16.99 32.69
N TRP A 5 13.98 -16.50 32.73
CA TRP A 5 14.54 -15.41 31.97
C TRP A 5 14.52 -15.58 30.43
N SER A 6 14.79 -16.78 29.90
CA SER A 6 14.76 -17.02 28.43
C SER A 6 13.34 -16.97 27.87
N THR A 7 12.38 -17.49 28.63
CA THR A 7 10.95 -17.44 28.28
C THR A 7 10.39 -16.03 28.44
N CYS A 8 10.77 -15.32 29.51
CA CYS A 8 10.37 -13.93 29.76
C CYS A 8 10.88 -12.98 28.67
N HIS A 9 12.14 -13.15 28.22
CA HIS A 9 12.70 -12.38 27.11
C HIS A 9 11.95 -12.60 25.79
N LYS A 10 11.57 -13.85 25.48
CA LYS A 10 10.77 -14.17 24.29
C LYS A 10 9.37 -13.57 24.34
N ILE A 11 8.71 -13.62 25.51
CA ILE A 11 7.39 -13.01 25.71
C ILE A 11 7.47 -11.48 25.59
N LEU A 12 8.54 -10.86 26.11
CA LEU A 12 8.75 -9.42 25.99
C LEU A 12 8.93 -8.99 24.53
N HIS A 13 9.71 -9.74 23.74
CA HIS A 13 9.86 -9.48 22.31
C HIS A 13 8.54 -9.63 21.55
N ILE A 14 7.74 -10.64 21.88
CA ILE A 14 6.42 -10.84 21.26
C ILE A 14 5.48 -9.68 21.60
N LEU A 15 5.44 -9.24 22.87
CA LEU A 15 4.63 -8.09 23.28
C LEU A 15 5.09 -6.80 22.60
N MET A 16 6.40 -6.54 22.53
CA MET A 16 6.96 -5.37 21.85
C MET A 16 6.64 -5.36 20.35
N PHE A 17 6.59 -6.55 19.73
CA PHE A 17 6.20 -6.71 18.33
C PHE A 17 4.70 -6.47 18.11
N ILE A 18 3.84 -6.96 19.03
CA ILE A 18 2.38 -6.73 19.00
C ILE A 18 2.06 -5.23 19.19
N THR A 19 2.70 -4.55 20.15
CA THR A 19 2.50 -3.12 20.37
C THR A 19 2.96 -2.28 19.18
N SER A 20 4.05 -2.69 18.51
CA SER A 20 4.49 -2.08 17.25
C SER A 20 3.43 -2.19 16.15
N PHE A 21 2.80 -3.35 15.97
CA PHE A 21 1.73 -3.49 14.97
C PHE A 21 0.47 -2.68 15.31
N GLU A 22 0.13 -2.58 16.58
CA GLU A 22 -1.03 -1.80 17.03
C GLU A 22 -0.79 -0.29 16.82
N GLU A 23 0.42 0.20 17.09
CA GLU A 23 0.82 1.58 16.80
C GLU A 23 0.86 1.88 15.28
N GLN A 24 1.35 0.94 14.46
CA GLN A 24 1.34 1.10 13.00
C GLN A 24 -0.10 1.14 12.46
N ASN A 25 -1.02 0.33 13.01
CA ASN A 25 -2.43 0.31 12.63
C ASN A 25 -3.15 1.62 13.01
N ILE A 26 -2.88 2.16 14.22
CA ILE A 26 -3.43 3.46 14.67
C ILE A 26 -2.86 4.61 13.83
N THR A 27 -1.56 4.56 13.50
CA THR A 27 -0.89 5.58 12.68
C THR A 27 -1.39 5.59 11.25
N TYR A 28 -1.61 4.41 10.65
CA TYR A 28 -2.17 4.28 9.31
C TYR A 28 -3.62 4.78 9.24
N ARG A 29 -4.44 4.44 10.23
CA ARG A 29 -5.82 4.93 10.37
C ARG A 29 -5.87 6.44 10.58
N SER A 30 -4.96 6.99 11.39
CA SER A 30 -4.84 8.43 11.65
C SER A 30 -4.33 9.20 10.43
N CYS A 31 -3.36 8.67 9.68
CA CYS A 31 -2.83 9.30 8.46
C CYS A 31 -3.86 9.28 7.32
N SER A 32 -4.64 8.22 7.19
CA SER A 32 -5.75 8.14 6.24
C SER A 32 -6.86 9.16 6.56
N ASN A 33 -7.29 9.24 7.83
CA ASN A 33 -8.26 10.24 8.27
C ASN A 33 -7.74 11.68 8.11
N LEU A 34 -6.46 11.93 8.41
CA LEU A 34 -5.84 13.24 8.23
C LEU A 34 -5.83 13.67 6.76
N ARG A 35 -5.54 12.75 5.83
CA ARG A 35 -5.55 13.03 4.38
C ARG A 35 -6.95 13.37 3.87
N ILE A 36 -7.98 12.68 4.34
CA ILE A 36 -9.39 12.97 3.99
C ILE A 36 -9.80 14.34 4.53
N HIS A 37 -9.44 14.66 5.77
CA HIS A 37 -9.72 15.98 6.32
C HIS A 37 -9.00 17.09 5.56
N LEU A 38 -7.74 16.87 5.16
CA LEU A 38 -6.96 17.84 4.41
C LEU A 38 -7.56 18.10 3.01
N SER A 39 -8.05 17.08 2.31
CA SER A 39 -8.71 17.29 1.00
C SER A 39 -10.01 18.07 1.13
N CYS A 40 -10.83 17.78 2.15
CA CYS A 40 -12.05 18.54 2.43
C CYS A 40 -11.76 20.01 2.74
N ILE A 41 -10.70 20.29 3.52
CA ILE A 41 -10.27 21.66 3.83
C ILE A 41 -9.78 22.39 2.58
N LEU A 42 -8.94 21.75 1.76
CA LEU A 42 -8.44 22.35 0.50
C LEU A 42 -9.59 22.62 -0.48
N PHE A 43 -10.60 21.76 -0.53
CA PHE A 43 -11.81 22.00 -1.30
C PHE A 43 -12.64 23.17 -0.76
N ALA A 44 -12.83 23.27 0.56
CA ALA A 44 -13.54 24.40 1.16
C ALA A 44 -12.83 25.73 0.86
N ILE A 45 -11.49 25.76 0.91
CA ILE A 45 -10.67 26.93 0.56
C ILE A 45 -10.81 27.27 -0.93
N SER A 46 -10.75 26.30 -1.83
CA SER A 46 -10.87 26.56 -3.27
C SER A 46 -12.25 27.10 -3.65
N VAL A 47 -13.32 26.54 -3.06
CA VAL A 47 -14.69 27.04 -3.20
C VAL A 47 -14.82 28.46 -2.65
N TYR A 48 -14.29 28.74 -1.46
CA TYR A 48 -14.31 30.08 -0.86
C TYR A 48 -13.60 31.11 -1.74
N LEU A 49 -12.41 30.78 -2.26
CA LEU A 49 -11.65 31.67 -3.15
C LEU A 49 -12.40 31.94 -4.46
N VAL A 50 -13.07 30.93 -5.01
CA VAL A 50 -13.93 31.10 -6.19
C VAL A 50 -15.13 31.97 -5.89
N LEU A 51 -15.86 31.72 -4.80
CA LEU A 51 -17.01 32.53 -4.39
C LEU A 51 -16.59 33.99 -4.16
N LYS A 52 -15.48 34.23 -3.45
CA LYS A 52 -14.93 35.57 -3.24
C LYS A 52 -14.58 36.27 -4.56
N LYS A 53 -14.02 35.56 -5.53
CA LYS A 53 -13.66 36.11 -6.83
C LYS A 53 -14.88 36.38 -7.73
N VAL A 54 -15.92 35.55 -7.63
CA VAL A 54 -17.22 35.75 -8.30
C VAL A 54 -17.99 36.91 -7.67
N MET A 55 -17.91 37.11 -6.35
CA MET A 55 -18.55 38.25 -5.68
C MET A 55 -17.83 39.58 -5.96
N ASN A 56 -16.50 39.58 -6.05
CA ASN A 56 -15.73 40.81 -6.27
C ASN A 56 -15.60 41.24 -7.74
N ASN A 57 -15.66 40.31 -8.69
CA ASN A 57 -15.55 40.61 -10.11
C ASN A 57 -16.76 40.03 -10.84
N LYS A 58 -17.34 40.74 -11.82
CA LYS A 58 -18.40 40.24 -12.73
C LYS A 58 -17.87 39.15 -13.68
N VAL A 59 -17.22 38.12 -13.15
CA VAL A 59 -16.71 36.98 -13.90
C VAL A 59 -17.84 35.98 -14.10
N ASN A 60 -17.84 35.25 -15.22
CA ASN A 60 -18.84 34.23 -15.49
C ASN A 60 -18.86 33.19 -14.34
N PRO A 61 -19.95 33.12 -13.54
CA PRO A 61 -20.01 32.25 -12.36
C PRO A 61 -19.94 30.77 -12.74
N GLN A 62 -20.49 30.40 -13.90
CA GLN A 62 -20.57 29.02 -14.35
C GLN A 62 -19.19 28.42 -14.63
N GLY A 63 -18.29 29.20 -15.24
CA GLY A 63 -16.94 28.72 -15.59
C GLY A 63 -16.08 28.40 -14.36
N TRP A 64 -16.13 29.26 -13.33
CA TRP A 64 -15.37 29.04 -12.11
C TRP A 64 -15.99 27.98 -11.20
N LEU A 65 -17.32 27.83 -11.19
CA LEU A 65 -17.98 26.72 -10.53
C LEU A 65 -17.50 25.37 -11.09
N LEU A 66 -17.42 25.27 -12.43
CA LEU A 66 -16.92 24.06 -13.10
C LEU A 66 -15.46 23.75 -12.72
N VAL A 67 -14.61 24.77 -12.61
CA VAL A 67 -13.22 24.61 -12.15
C VAL A 67 -13.18 24.05 -10.72
N SER A 68 -13.96 24.60 -9.80
CA SER A 68 -14.03 24.10 -8.42
C SER A 68 -14.52 22.66 -8.33
N VAL A 69 -15.55 22.31 -9.11
CA VAL A 69 -16.09 20.94 -9.17
C VAL A 69 -15.05 19.98 -9.76
N ALA A 70 -14.34 20.37 -10.81
CA ALA A 70 -13.28 19.55 -11.41
C ALA A 70 -12.14 19.27 -10.42
N ILE A 71 -11.71 20.29 -9.65
CA ILE A 71 -10.69 20.13 -8.61
C ILE A 71 -11.15 19.15 -7.52
N PHE A 72 -12.42 19.23 -7.10
CA PHE A 72 -12.98 18.33 -6.11
C PHE A 72 -13.02 16.87 -6.57
N LEU A 73 -13.54 16.64 -7.77
CA LEU A 73 -13.62 15.30 -8.34
C LEU A 73 -12.22 14.71 -8.55
N GLY A 74 -11.26 15.52 -9.00
CA GLY A 74 -9.86 15.12 -9.11
C GLY A 74 -9.25 14.74 -7.76
N ALA A 75 -9.49 15.53 -6.71
CA ALA A 75 -9.05 15.22 -5.36
C ALA A 75 -9.68 13.92 -4.83
N MET A 76 -11.00 13.76 -4.98
CA MET A 76 -11.71 12.54 -4.57
C MET A 76 -11.20 11.30 -5.29
N TYR A 77 -11.01 11.38 -6.61
CA TYR A 77 -10.46 10.27 -7.39
C TYR A 77 -9.03 9.92 -6.96
N SER A 78 -8.17 10.92 -6.75
CA SER A 78 -6.80 10.67 -6.29
C SER A 78 -6.79 9.94 -4.94
N GLN A 79 -7.65 10.35 -4.00
CA GLN A 79 -7.77 9.69 -2.70
C GLN A 79 -8.29 8.26 -2.82
N TYR A 80 -9.28 8.03 -3.68
CA TYR A 80 -9.76 6.69 -3.97
C TYR A 80 -8.66 5.80 -4.57
N ALA A 81 -7.87 6.32 -5.51
CA ALA A 81 -6.77 5.58 -6.14
C ALA A 81 -5.67 5.24 -5.12
N PHE A 82 -5.28 6.18 -4.25
CA PHE A 82 -4.33 5.91 -3.17
C PHE A 82 -4.87 4.88 -2.17
N TYR A 83 -6.16 4.98 -1.81
CA TYR A 83 -6.80 3.99 -0.95
C TYR A 83 -6.78 2.61 -1.60
N ASP A 84 -7.15 2.51 -2.88
CA ASP A 84 -7.15 1.23 -3.59
C ASP A 84 -5.75 0.59 -3.66
N LEU A 85 -4.72 1.39 -3.94
CA LEU A 85 -3.32 0.93 -4.00
C LEU A 85 -2.81 0.43 -2.64
N GLY A 86 -3.23 1.09 -1.55
CA GLY A 86 -2.87 0.71 -0.19
C GLY A 86 -3.68 -0.46 0.39
N ARG A 87 -4.67 -1.00 -0.34
CA ARG A 87 -5.40 -2.20 0.10
C ARG A 87 -4.55 -3.45 -0.09
N ASN A 88 -4.73 -4.38 0.84
CA ASN A 88 -4.18 -5.72 0.73
C ASN A 88 -4.69 -6.42 -0.54
N ILE A 89 -3.82 -7.23 -1.14
CA ILE A 89 -4.18 -8.01 -2.31
C ILE A 89 -5.16 -9.13 -1.97
N SER A 90 -6.01 -9.47 -2.93
CA SER A 90 -6.91 -10.62 -2.78
C SER A 90 -6.15 -11.93 -2.78
N LYS A 91 -6.73 -13.01 -2.23
CA LYS A 91 -6.15 -14.36 -2.35
C LYS A 91 -5.93 -14.79 -3.81
N SER A 92 -6.79 -14.35 -4.73
CA SER A 92 -6.61 -14.60 -6.16
C SER A 92 -5.41 -13.88 -6.75
N ASP A 93 -5.09 -12.67 -6.29
CA ASP A 93 -3.91 -11.92 -6.73
C ASP A 93 -2.63 -12.45 -6.08
N ALA A 94 -2.71 -12.85 -4.81
CA ALA A 94 -1.62 -13.55 -4.13
C ALA A 94 -1.21 -14.83 -4.86
N LYS A 95 -2.17 -15.57 -5.43
CA LYS A 95 -1.88 -16.74 -6.27
C LYS A 95 -1.08 -16.38 -7.52
N LYS A 96 -1.28 -15.19 -8.10
CA LYS A 96 -0.49 -14.72 -9.26
C LYS A 96 0.97 -14.46 -8.88
N ILE A 97 1.23 -13.96 -7.67
CA ILE A 97 2.59 -13.80 -7.14
C ILE A 97 3.27 -15.17 -7.02
N GLN A 98 2.56 -16.16 -6.49
CA GLN A 98 3.08 -17.51 -6.36
C GLN A 98 3.45 -18.12 -7.73
N VAL A 99 2.58 -17.96 -8.73
CA VAL A 99 2.84 -18.43 -10.10
C VAL A 99 4.05 -17.70 -10.70
N ALA A 100 4.11 -16.37 -10.56
CA ALA A 100 5.25 -15.57 -11.02
C ALA A 100 6.58 -15.98 -10.36
N TYR A 101 6.55 -16.33 -9.07
CA TYR A 101 7.70 -16.88 -8.37
C TYR A 101 8.13 -18.23 -8.97
N GLN A 102 7.18 -19.14 -9.22
CA GLN A 102 7.49 -20.43 -9.83
C GLN A 102 8.06 -20.29 -11.26
N GLU A 103 7.47 -19.41 -12.08
CA GLU A 103 8.01 -19.09 -13.42
C GLU A 103 9.43 -18.54 -13.33
N SER A 104 9.69 -17.65 -12.36
CA SER A 104 11.02 -17.08 -12.16
C SER A 104 12.08 -18.16 -11.89
N LEU A 105 11.75 -19.25 -11.19
CA LEU A 105 12.71 -20.33 -10.89
C LEU A 105 13.19 -21.08 -12.15
N LEU A 106 12.42 -21.04 -13.24
CA LEU A 106 12.71 -21.77 -14.47
C LEU A 106 13.77 -21.09 -15.35
N SER A 107 14.17 -19.84 -15.05
CA SER A 107 15.15 -19.12 -15.85
C SER A 107 16.06 -18.20 -15.02
N PRO A 108 17.34 -18.03 -15.43
CA PRO A 108 18.26 -17.07 -14.81
C PRO A 108 17.71 -15.63 -14.82
N ALA A 109 16.94 -15.26 -15.84
CA ALA A 109 16.32 -13.93 -15.94
C ALA A 109 15.36 -13.66 -14.76
N GLY A 110 14.81 -14.72 -14.16
CA GLY A 110 13.96 -14.70 -12.97
C GLY A 110 14.61 -14.14 -11.70
N TYR A 111 15.93 -13.98 -11.67
CA TYR A 111 16.66 -13.50 -10.49
C TYR A 111 16.14 -12.15 -9.98
N ASP A 112 15.96 -11.16 -10.88
CA ASP A 112 15.48 -9.82 -10.52
C ASP A 112 14.14 -9.84 -9.80
N PHE A 113 13.24 -10.76 -10.19
CA PHE A 113 11.94 -10.92 -9.54
C PHE A 113 12.08 -11.53 -8.14
N ARG A 114 12.92 -12.56 -7.99
CA ARG A 114 13.15 -13.22 -6.69
C ARG A 114 13.85 -12.29 -5.71
N ASP A 115 14.83 -11.54 -6.17
CA ASP A 115 15.55 -10.54 -5.37
C ASP A 115 14.59 -9.44 -4.88
N ALA A 116 13.78 -8.88 -5.79
CA ALA A 116 12.77 -7.89 -5.42
C ALA A 116 11.71 -8.44 -4.46
N LEU A 117 11.31 -9.71 -4.62
CA LEU A 117 10.37 -10.36 -3.71
C LEU A 117 11.00 -10.59 -2.33
N SER A 118 12.26 -11.02 -2.27
CA SER A 118 13.00 -11.22 -1.01
C SER A 118 13.16 -9.90 -0.25
N ASN A 119 13.62 -8.85 -0.92
CA ASN A 119 13.76 -7.52 -0.32
C ASN A 119 12.43 -7.00 0.21
N LEU A 120 11.32 -7.23 -0.52
CA LEU A 120 9.99 -6.83 -0.06
C LEU A 120 9.54 -7.63 1.18
N LEU A 121 9.86 -8.93 1.26
CA LEU A 121 9.56 -9.74 2.44
C LEU A 121 10.35 -9.25 3.66
N ASP A 122 11.62 -8.93 3.47
CA ASP A 122 12.50 -8.37 4.52
C ASP A 122 12.02 -7.00 5.01
N ASP A 123 11.64 -6.10 4.08
CA ASP A 123 11.07 -4.78 4.41
C ASP A 123 9.78 -4.89 5.23
N LYS A 124 9.01 -5.97 5.03
CA LYS A 124 7.77 -6.26 5.78
C LYS A 124 8.02 -7.10 7.04
N GLY A 125 9.28 -7.47 7.33
CA GLY A 125 9.66 -8.29 8.49
C GLY A 125 9.14 -9.73 8.42
N ILE A 126 8.90 -10.26 7.22
CA ILE A 126 8.31 -11.58 7.01
C ILE A 126 9.43 -12.60 6.83
N ILE A 127 9.64 -13.42 7.85
CA ILE A 127 10.56 -14.56 7.77
C ILE A 127 9.81 -15.71 7.11
N VAL A 128 10.19 -16.09 5.89
CA VAL A 128 9.66 -17.27 5.20
C VAL A 128 10.63 -18.44 5.41
N PRO A 129 10.31 -19.42 6.27
CA PRO A 129 11.08 -20.65 6.38
C PRO A 129 11.02 -21.40 5.04
N ALA A 130 12.13 -22.01 4.63
CA ALA A 130 12.23 -22.74 3.36
C ALA A 130 11.17 -23.85 3.18
N GLU A 131 10.59 -24.35 4.28
CA GLU A 131 9.56 -25.40 4.30
C GLU A 131 8.14 -24.88 4.00
N LEU A 132 7.89 -23.56 4.00
CA LEU A 132 6.56 -22.96 3.88
C LEU A 132 6.18 -22.51 2.45
N SER A 133 6.70 -23.18 1.41
CA SER A 133 6.42 -22.84 0.01
C SER A 133 4.93 -22.84 -0.37
N TYR A 134 4.08 -23.55 0.39
CA TYR A 134 2.61 -23.58 0.21
C TYR A 134 1.88 -22.42 0.93
N ILE A 135 2.52 -21.73 1.88
CA ILE A 135 1.93 -20.67 2.72
C ILE A 135 2.06 -19.27 2.09
N GLY A 136 2.80 -19.14 0.98
CA GLY A 136 3.02 -17.88 0.28
C GLY A 136 1.71 -17.12 -0.01
N THR A 137 0.66 -17.80 -0.47
CA THR A 137 -0.61 -17.14 -0.85
C THR A 137 -1.28 -16.43 0.32
N ASP A 138 -1.33 -17.04 1.50
CA ASP A 138 -1.96 -16.43 2.67
C ASP A 138 -1.08 -15.29 3.22
N ILE A 139 0.24 -15.47 3.24
CA ILE A 139 1.21 -14.42 3.60
C ILE A 139 1.07 -13.20 2.70
N TYR A 140 1.09 -13.40 1.38
CA TYR A 140 0.98 -12.29 0.43
C TYR A 140 -0.38 -11.60 0.55
N SER A 141 -1.49 -12.35 0.71
CA SER A 141 -2.82 -11.73 0.85
C SER A 141 -3.00 -10.90 2.12
N ASN A 142 -2.25 -11.20 3.18
CA ASN A 142 -2.36 -10.47 4.45
C ASN A 142 -1.36 -9.32 4.58
N SER A 143 -0.24 -9.38 3.85
CA SER A 143 0.88 -8.45 4.05
C SER A 143 1.22 -7.58 2.84
N PHE A 144 0.84 -8.00 1.62
CA PHE A 144 1.19 -7.26 0.41
C PHE A 144 0.03 -6.39 -0.03
N THR A 145 0.37 -5.16 -0.41
CA THR A 145 -0.59 -4.21 -0.99
C THR A 145 -0.67 -4.36 -2.50
N LYS A 146 -1.71 -3.80 -3.13
CA LYS A 146 -1.78 -3.72 -4.59
C LYS A 146 -0.59 -2.97 -5.19
N GLU A 147 -0.07 -1.95 -4.51
CA GLU A 147 1.14 -1.25 -4.93
C GLU A 147 2.35 -2.19 -4.99
N ASP A 148 2.54 -3.00 -3.94
CA ASP A 148 3.62 -3.98 -3.86
C ASP A 148 3.53 -4.99 -5.02
N TRP A 149 2.33 -5.50 -5.30
CA TRP A 149 2.10 -6.37 -6.45
C TRP A 149 2.39 -5.67 -7.78
N ASN A 150 1.96 -4.43 -7.98
CA ASN A 150 2.19 -3.71 -9.24
C ASN A 150 3.70 -3.52 -9.53
N LYS A 151 4.52 -3.29 -8.49
CA LYS A 151 5.98 -3.21 -8.61
C LYS A 151 6.56 -4.56 -9.04
N LEU A 152 6.17 -5.64 -8.36
CA LEU A 152 6.61 -7.00 -8.67
C LEU A 152 6.18 -7.44 -10.09
N ALA A 153 4.93 -7.17 -10.47
CA ALA A 153 4.38 -7.51 -11.78
C ALA A 153 5.12 -6.80 -12.92
N LYS A 154 5.57 -5.55 -12.69
CA LYS A 154 6.38 -4.81 -13.68
C LYS A 154 7.75 -5.47 -13.89
N ILE A 155 8.38 -5.93 -12.82
CA ILE A 155 9.65 -6.66 -12.87
C ILE A 155 9.43 -8.00 -13.58
N HIS A 156 8.44 -8.78 -13.16
CA HIS A 156 8.07 -10.05 -13.79
C HIS A 156 7.81 -9.92 -15.30
N LYS A 157 7.07 -8.91 -15.73
CA LYS A 157 6.81 -8.64 -17.15
C LYS A 157 8.07 -8.30 -17.92
N LYS A 158 9.01 -7.56 -17.30
CA LYS A 158 10.32 -7.28 -17.89
C LYS A 158 11.11 -8.57 -18.05
N THR A 159 11.05 -9.45 -17.05
CA THR A 159 11.74 -10.73 -17.01
C THR A 159 11.23 -11.74 -18.05
N ASN A 160 9.90 -11.93 -18.15
CA ASN A 160 9.29 -12.83 -19.14
C ASN A 160 9.47 -12.35 -20.59
N LYS A 161 9.91 -11.11 -20.82
CA LYS A 161 10.29 -10.66 -22.17
C LYS A 161 11.61 -11.30 -22.65
N TYR A 162 12.43 -11.79 -21.73
CA TYR A 162 13.76 -12.37 -22.00
C TYR A 162 13.85 -13.86 -21.65
N MET A 163 12.73 -14.48 -21.24
CA MET A 163 12.56 -15.93 -21.20
C MET A 163 12.08 -16.42 -22.55
#